data_AF-A0A0W0Y0H2-F1
#
_entry.id   AF-A0A0W0Y0H2-F1
#
_cell.length_a   1.000
_cell.length_b   1.000
_cell.length_c   1.000
_cell.angle_alpha   90.00
_cell.angle_beta   90.00
_cell.angle_gamma   90.00
#
_symmetry.space_group_name_H-M   'P 1'
#
loop_
_entity.id
_entity.type
_entity.pdbx_description
1 polymer ?
#
loop_
_entity_poly.entity_id
_entity_poly.type
_entity_poly.pdbx_seq_one_letter_code
_entity_poly.pdbx_strand_id
1 'polypeptide(L)'
;MSQLSRFKKSSNKIEFLTDPYLDKAFYDDLCAMSKEEREQYANEIVEQIKHDGGMELLIIRLTDLCFEAKGEKFIRADSGDFFANILLKIIKELDGDAFAKAYQESNIKNAYPKDYAFNEKIDQILNIIRSIAARKGELHQQYLYSNLAIKIFNSLIMEGIVNPQELAPLQQIIANKTALDEYFTTHLSDPKDFSAGVEPYFEAQTKAQDEKEELHNNAIQNIKQLIRSKPWSIPGFLFIRGGVDMNVDGRTLRVPHRVAEMARAIETYEAKQNKTENDLYDLYEQIKDIAQEALDNPRQGRQPSTTKFYNDVLENVYRARDVNLVNTNEDDRARLLGLD
;
A
#
# COMPACT_ATOMS: atom_id res chain seq x y z
N MET A 1 10.65 -6.66 9.85
CA MET A 1 11.14 -6.48 8.46
C MET A 1 10.52 -5.18 7.92
N SER A 2 11.21 -4.34 7.13
CA SER A 2 10.61 -3.06 6.69
C SER A 2 9.42 -3.29 5.74
N GLN A 3 8.46 -2.35 5.70
CA GLN A 3 7.34 -2.40 4.75
C GLN A 3 7.83 -2.55 3.30
N LEU A 4 8.89 -1.85 2.92
CA LEU A 4 9.53 -2.01 1.61
C LEU A 4 10.03 -3.45 1.37
N SER A 5 10.70 -4.07 2.35
CA SER A 5 11.17 -5.44 2.20
C SER A 5 10.02 -6.44 2.08
N ARG A 6 8.88 -6.18 2.73
CA ARG A 6 7.67 -6.99 2.61
C ARG A 6 7.00 -6.81 1.25
N PHE A 7 6.89 -5.57 0.76
CA PHE A 7 6.43 -5.27 -0.60
C PHE A 7 7.25 -6.05 -1.63
N LYS A 8 8.59 -6.02 -1.53
CA LYS A 8 9.49 -6.74 -2.44
C LYS A 8 9.23 -8.26 -2.43
N LYS A 9 8.88 -8.84 -1.29
CA LYS A 9 8.59 -10.27 -1.13
C LYS A 9 7.14 -10.67 -1.44
N SER A 10 6.20 -9.74 -1.44
CA SER A 10 4.78 -10.04 -1.68
C SER A 10 4.58 -10.67 -3.07
N SER A 11 3.83 -11.75 -3.18
CA SER A 11 3.43 -12.32 -4.48
C SER A 11 2.38 -11.45 -5.17
N ASN A 12 1.47 -10.84 -4.40
CA ASN A 12 0.45 -9.92 -4.88
C ASN A 12 0.86 -8.48 -4.54
N LYS A 13 1.32 -7.73 -5.54
CA LYS A 13 1.76 -6.34 -5.38
C LYS A 13 0.57 -5.41 -5.25
N ILE A 14 -0.50 -5.68 -6.01
CA ILE A 14 -1.72 -4.86 -5.98
C ILE A 14 -2.33 -4.92 -4.59
N GLU A 15 -2.57 -6.11 -4.05
CA GLU A 15 -3.14 -6.30 -2.72
C GLU A 15 -2.34 -5.56 -1.65
N PHE A 16 -1.00 -5.70 -1.68
CA PHE A 16 -0.12 -4.98 -0.76
C PHE A 16 -0.24 -3.47 -0.92
N LEU A 17 -0.22 -2.94 -2.14
CA LEU A 17 -0.29 -1.50 -2.41
C LEU A 17 -1.67 -0.89 -2.13
N THR A 18 -2.72 -1.71 -2.12
CA THR A 18 -4.07 -1.30 -1.72
C THR A 18 -4.30 -1.37 -0.21
N ASP A 19 -3.31 -1.80 0.56
CA ASP A 19 -3.41 -1.85 2.01
C ASP A 19 -3.61 -0.43 2.58
N PRO A 20 -4.71 -0.18 3.32
CA PRO A 20 -5.01 1.13 3.91
C PRO A 20 -3.97 1.57 4.95
N TYR A 21 -3.10 0.67 5.41
CA TYR A 21 -2.10 0.95 6.43
C TYR A 21 -0.78 1.50 5.90
N LEU A 22 -0.57 1.49 4.58
CA LEU A 22 0.57 2.16 3.97
C LEU A 22 0.50 3.69 4.19
N ASP A 23 1.64 4.34 4.34
CA ASP A 23 1.70 5.78 4.58
C ASP A 23 2.65 6.47 3.60
N LYS A 24 2.77 7.79 3.75
CA LYS A 24 3.68 8.59 2.93
C LYS A 24 5.15 8.19 3.08
N ALA A 25 5.58 7.67 4.24
CA ALA A 25 6.97 7.25 4.45
C ALA A 25 7.27 6.00 3.63
N PHE A 26 6.34 5.04 3.59
CA PHE A 26 6.43 3.91 2.67
C PHE A 26 6.42 4.35 1.19
N TYR A 27 5.59 5.33 0.83
CA TYR A 27 5.58 5.86 -0.53
C TYR A 27 6.92 6.50 -0.92
N ASP A 28 7.55 7.23 0.01
CA ASP A 28 8.90 7.78 -0.19
C ASP A 28 9.94 6.67 -0.33
N ASP A 29 9.85 5.58 0.44
CA ASP A 29 10.70 4.39 0.30
C ASP A 29 10.55 3.75 -1.09
N LEU A 30 9.33 3.66 -1.62
CA LEU A 30 9.09 3.19 -2.99
C LEU A 30 9.76 4.09 -4.03
N CYS A 31 9.65 5.41 -3.85
CA CYS A 31 10.29 6.39 -4.71
C CYS A 31 11.83 6.39 -4.58
N ALA A 32 12.38 5.92 -3.46
CA ALA A 32 13.83 5.85 -3.22
C ALA A 32 14.51 4.62 -3.83
N MET A 33 13.74 3.62 -4.32
CA MET A 33 14.29 2.44 -5.01
C MET A 33 15.13 2.82 -6.24
N SER A 34 15.96 1.89 -6.75
CA SER A 34 16.70 2.16 -8.00
C SER A 34 15.73 2.31 -9.17
N LYS A 35 16.19 2.92 -10.28
CA LYS A 35 15.36 3.04 -11.49
C LYS A 35 14.92 1.66 -11.99
N GLU A 36 15.87 0.73 -12.04
CA GLU A 36 15.66 -0.64 -12.49
C GLU A 36 14.65 -1.37 -11.60
N GLU A 37 14.75 -1.22 -10.27
CA GLU A 37 13.78 -1.82 -9.33
C GLU A 37 12.38 -1.23 -9.53
N ARG A 38 12.25 0.10 -9.63
CA ARG A 38 10.94 0.73 -9.86
C ARG A 38 10.32 0.28 -11.18
N GLU A 39 11.11 0.18 -12.24
CA GLU A 39 10.64 -0.29 -13.55
C GLU A 39 10.23 -1.77 -13.52
N GLN A 40 10.99 -2.62 -12.82
CA GLN A 40 10.65 -4.03 -12.62
C GLN A 40 9.30 -4.16 -11.90
N TYR A 41 9.13 -3.53 -10.73
CA TYR A 41 7.90 -3.64 -9.97
C TYR A 41 6.71 -2.99 -10.69
N ALA A 42 6.92 -1.91 -11.44
CA ALA A 42 5.88 -1.34 -12.27
C ALA A 42 5.41 -2.32 -13.36
N ASN A 43 6.32 -3.08 -13.98
CA ASN A 43 5.94 -4.15 -14.93
C ASN A 43 5.16 -5.27 -14.24
N GLU A 44 5.61 -5.73 -13.06
CA GLU A 44 4.92 -6.77 -12.29
C GLU A 44 3.48 -6.35 -11.94
N ILE A 45 3.29 -5.11 -11.48
CA ILE A 45 1.98 -4.56 -11.12
C ILE A 45 1.07 -4.47 -12.34
N VAL A 46 1.59 -3.94 -13.47
CA VAL A 46 0.83 -3.82 -14.72
C VAL A 46 0.37 -5.19 -15.23
N GLU A 47 1.23 -6.21 -15.12
CA GLU A 47 0.85 -7.57 -15.49
C GLU A 47 -0.23 -8.14 -14.56
N GLN A 48 -0.14 -7.92 -13.25
CA GLN A 48 -1.18 -8.36 -12.29
C GLN A 48 -2.54 -7.69 -12.55
N ILE A 49 -2.54 -6.40 -12.94
CA ILE A 49 -3.77 -5.66 -13.20
C ILE A 49 -4.60 -6.31 -14.31
N LYS A 50 -3.95 -6.90 -15.32
CA LYS A 50 -4.62 -7.56 -16.45
C LYS A 50 -5.48 -8.75 -16.02
N HIS A 51 -5.11 -9.40 -14.92
CA HIS A 51 -5.74 -10.64 -14.46
C HIS A 51 -6.65 -10.43 -13.25
N ASP A 52 -6.32 -9.50 -12.35
CA ASP A 52 -6.89 -9.45 -11.01
C ASP A 52 -7.97 -8.38 -10.80
N GLY A 53 -8.23 -7.50 -11.78
CA GLY A 53 -9.33 -6.52 -11.73
C GLY A 53 -9.20 -5.38 -10.71
N GLY A 54 -8.09 -5.30 -9.97
CA GLY A 54 -7.85 -4.32 -8.90
C GLY A 54 -7.36 -2.93 -9.34
N MET A 55 -7.48 -2.59 -10.64
CA MET A 55 -6.91 -1.34 -11.20
C MET A 55 -7.47 -0.09 -10.51
N GLU A 56 -8.79 0.02 -10.39
CA GLU A 56 -9.44 1.21 -9.86
C GLU A 56 -8.97 1.52 -8.44
N LEU A 57 -9.03 0.54 -7.53
CA LEU A 57 -8.61 0.72 -6.14
C LEU A 57 -7.12 1.05 -6.04
N LEU A 58 -6.27 0.41 -6.86
CA LEU A 58 -4.84 0.74 -6.91
C LEU A 58 -4.60 2.19 -7.33
N ILE A 59 -5.28 2.66 -8.38
CA ILE A 59 -5.16 4.03 -8.88
C ILE A 59 -5.65 5.01 -7.82
N ILE A 60 -6.80 4.74 -7.17
CA ILE A 60 -7.31 5.56 -6.06
C ILE A 60 -6.24 5.65 -4.96
N ARG A 61 -5.74 4.51 -4.50
CA ARG A 61 -4.83 4.42 -3.36
C ARG A 61 -3.48 5.07 -3.62
N LEU A 62 -2.83 4.76 -4.75
CA LEU A 62 -1.54 5.34 -5.09
C LEU A 62 -1.63 6.83 -5.39
N THR A 63 -2.77 7.29 -5.94
CA THR A 63 -3.01 8.73 -6.12
C THR A 63 -3.09 9.44 -4.77
N ASP A 64 -3.88 8.90 -3.84
CA ASP A 64 -4.04 9.46 -2.50
C ASP A 64 -2.70 9.52 -1.75
N LEU A 65 -1.95 8.42 -1.71
CA LEU A 65 -0.62 8.34 -1.10
C LEU A 65 0.39 9.28 -1.74
N CYS A 66 0.39 9.40 -3.08
CA CYS A 66 1.29 10.30 -3.79
C CYS A 66 1.01 11.76 -3.42
N PHE A 67 -0.27 12.16 -3.35
CA PHE A 67 -0.63 13.50 -2.89
C PHE A 67 -0.28 13.73 -1.41
N GLU A 68 -0.45 12.73 -0.53
CA GLU A 68 -0.03 12.85 0.88
C GLU A 68 1.49 13.04 1.01
N ALA A 69 2.28 12.36 0.17
CA ALA A 69 3.73 12.45 0.20
C ALA A 69 4.27 13.71 -0.49
N LYS A 70 3.70 14.09 -1.64
CA LYS A 70 4.28 15.10 -2.55
C LYS A 70 3.47 16.38 -2.68
N GLY A 71 2.28 16.45 -2.10
CA GLY A 71 1.38 17.62 -2.17
C GLY A 71 1.04 18.01 -3.61
N GLU A 72 1.07 19.31 -3.91
CA GLU A 72 0.78 19.87 -5.23
C GLU A 72 1.80 19.46 -6.31
N LYS A 73 2.97 18.92 -5.91
CA LYS A 73 3.98 18.36 -6.81
C LYS A 73 3.74 16.90 -7.18
N PHE A 74 2.51 16.40 -7.01
CA PHE A 74 2.02 15.09 -7.46
C PHE A 74 2.80 14.53 -8.64
N ILE A 75 3.33 13.31 -8.49
CA ILE A 75 4.19 12.56 -9.43
C ILE A 75 5.41 13.30 -10.02
N ARG A 76 5.56 14.60 -9.77
CA ARG A 76 6.56 15.50 -10.34
C ARG A 76 7.73 15.76 -9.39
N ALA A 77 7.50 15.67 -8.09
CA ALA A 77 8.45 16.06 -7.05
C ALA A 77 9.87 15.49 -7.28
N ASP A 78 9.95 14.25 -7.77
CA ASP A 78 11.21 13.54 -8.00
C ASP A 78 11.30 12.97 -9.43
N SER A 79 12.52 12.79 -9.95
CA SER A 79 12.74 12.23 -11.29
C SER A 79 12.27 10.79 -11.42
N GLY A 80 12.23 10.02 -10.31
CA GLY A 80 11.85 8.62 -10.25
C GLY A 80 10.64 8.34 -9.34
N ASP A 81 9.56 9.08 -9.50
CA ASP A 81 8.31 8.81 -8.78
C ASP A 81 7.76 7.42 -9.16
N PHE A 82 7.42 6.62 -8.15
CA PHE A 82 7.00 5.23 -8.35
C PHE A 82 5.63 5.13 -9.05
N PHE A 83 4.66 5.94 -8.64
CA PHE A 83 3.33 5.93 -9.24
C PHE A 83 3.36 6.44 -10.68
N ALA A 84 4.19 7.44 -10.98
CA ALA A 84 4.39 7.92 -12.35
C ALA A 84 4.80 6.79 -13.32
N ASN A 85 5.69 5.89 -12.89
CA ASN A 85 6.16 4.78 -13.71
C ASN A 85 5.06 3.74 -13.98
N ILE A 86 4.23 3.45 -12.97
CA ILE A 86 3.07 2.56 -13.11
C ILE A 86 2.06 3.22 -14.06
N LEU A 87 1.70 4.47 -13.80
CA LEU A 87 0.71 5.21 -14.59
C LEU A 87 1.12 5.33 -16.05
N LEU A 88 2.39 5.64 -16.33
CA LEU A 88 2.93 5.72 -17.69
C LEU A 88 2.80 4.37 -18.41
N LYS A 89 3.14 3.26 -17.74
CA LYS A 89 3.02 1.92 -18.33
C LYS A 89 1.58 1.52 -18.59
N ILE A 90 0.67 1.75 -17.63
CA ILE A 90 -0.76 1.45 -17.80
C ILE A 90 -1.30 2.24 -19.00
N ILE A 91 -1.07 3.55 -19.05
CA ILE A 91 -1.57 4.39 -20.14
C ILE A 91 -0.95 3.96 -21.46
N LYS A 92 0.34 3.64 -21.51
CA LYS A 92 1.01 3.15 -22.72
C LYS A 92 0.43 1.81 -23.20
N GLU A 93 0.10 0.88 -22.31
CA GLU A 93 -0.53 -0.38 -22.72
C GLU A 93 -1.96 -0.19 -23.21
N LEU A 94 -2.72 0.73 -22.61
CA LEU A 94 -4.10 1.03 -22.99
C LEU A 94 -4.20 1.84 -24.29
N ASP A 95 -3.27 2.76 -24.51
CA ASP A 95 -3.26 3.67 -25.65
C ASP A 95 -2.41 3.17 -26.82
N GLY A 96 -1.46 2.28 -26.55
CA GLY A 96 -0.37 1.96 -27.47
C GLY A 96 0.42 3.22 -27.80
N ASP A 97 0.52 3.51 -29.10
CA ASP A 97 1.18 4.72 -29.61
C ASP A 97 0.17 5.78 -30.10
N ALA A 98 -1.13 5.65 -29.80
CA ALA A 98 -2.18 6.46 -30.42
C ALA A 98 -2.04 7.97 -30.13
N PHE A 99 -1.84 8.36 -28.86
CA PHE A 99 -1.63 9.76 -28.47
C PHE A 99 -0.35 10.32 -29.09
N ALA A 100 0.75 9.58 -29.02
CA ALA A 100 2.04 9.98 -29.59
C ALA A 100 1.92 10.17 -31.11
N LYS A 101 1.27 9.24 -31.81
CA LYS A 101 1.01 9.32 -33.25
C LYS A 101 0.13 10.52 -33.59
N ALA A 102 -0.97 10.74 -32.87
CA ALA A 102 -1.84 11.89 -33.08
C ALA A 102 -1.10 13.23 -32.91
N TYR A 103 -0.22 13.32 -31.91
CA TYR A 103 0.67 14.48 -31.77
C TYR A 103 1.68 14.59 -32.92
N GLN A 104 2.23 13.48 -33.39
CA GLN A 104 3.18 13.48 -34.50
C GLN A 104 2.54 13.86 -35.84
N GLU A 105 1.28 13.53 -36.05
CA GLU A 105 0.51 13.91 -37.24
C GLU A 105 -0.07 15.34 -37.16
N SER A 106 -0.09 15.95 -35.97
CA SER A 106 -0.52 17.33 -35.78
C SER A 106 0.41 18.35 -36.45
N ASN A 107 -0.19 19.31 -37.15
CA ASN A 107 0.51 20.49 -37.69
C ASN A 107 0.91 21.50 -36.60
N ILE A 108 0.38 21.36 -35.38
CA ILE A 108 0.65 22.24 -34.23
C ILE A 108 1.43 21.43 -33.20
N LYS A 109 2.72 21.74 -33.03
CA LYS A 109 3.63 21.02 -32.12
C LYS A 109 3.72 21.63 -30.72
N ASN A 110 3.21 22.83 -30.51
CA ASN A 110 3.19 23.47 -29.19
C ASN A 110 1.86 23.29 -28.45
N ALA A 111 1.04 22.31 -28.86
CA ALA A 111 -0.22 21.94 -28.22
C ALA A 111 -0.46 20.43 -28.34
N TYR A 112 -1.32 19.88 -27.48
CA TYR A 112 -1.78 18.50 -27.58
C TYR A 112 -2.81 18.29 -28.71
N PRO A 113 -2.91 17.06 -29.27
CA PRO A 113 -3.76 16.79 -30.42
C PRO A 113 -5.25 16.95 -30.08
N LYS A 114 -5.92 17.91 -30.71
CA LYS A 114 -7.32 18.31 -30.42
C LYS A 114 -8.37 17.28 -30.83
N ASP A 115 -8.06 16.41 -31.77
CA ASP A 115 -9.01 15.41 -32.28
C ASP A 115 -8.80 14.02 -31.64
N TYR A 116 -7.87 13.92 -30.69
CA TYR A 116 -7.58 12.67 -30.00
C TYR A 116 -8.58 12.48 -28.85
N ALA A 117 -9.25 11.32 -28.84
CA ALA A 117 -10.13 10.91 -27.74
C ALA A 117 -9.43 9.86 -26.87
N PHE A 118 -9.45 10.07 -25.56
CA PHE A 118 -8.93 9.08 -24.61
C PHE A 118 -9.73 7.78 -24.71
N ASN A 119 -9.03 6.65 -24.58
CA ASN A 119 -9.69 5.38 -24.29
C ASN A 119 -10.49 5.50 -22.98
N GLU A 120 -11.65 4.82 -22.90
CA GLU A 120 -12.53 4.83 -21.73
C GLU A 120 -11.79 4.53 -20.41
N LYS A 121 -10.85 3.58 -20.40
CA LYS A 121 -10.07 3.26 -19.19
C LYS A 121 -9.07 4.36 -18.83
N ILE A 122 -8.51 5.05 -19.82
CA ILE A 122 -7.61 6.20 -19.57
C ILE A 122 -8.44 7.36 -19.01
N ASP A 123 -9.61 7.63 -19.59
CA ASP A 123 -10.55 8.62 -19.07
C ASP A 123 -10.94 8.31 -17.62
N GLN A 124 -11.25 7.04 -17.32
CA GLN A 124 -11.52 6.60 -15.94
C GLN A 124 -10.36 6.89 -14.98
N ILE A 125 -9.13 6.51 -15.34
CA ILE A 125 -7.94 6.75 -14.51
C ILE A 125 -7.74 8.24 -14.25
N LEU A 126 -7.82 9.06 -15.29
CA LEU A 126 -7.62 10.51 -15.18
C LEU A 126 -8.74 11.17 -14.37
N ASN A 127 -9.97 10.67 -14.47
CA ASN A 127 -11.11 11.12 -13.67
C ASN A 127 -10.97 10.78 -12.19
N ILE A 128 -10.49 9.58 -11.85
CA ILE A 128 -10.17 9.22 -10.46
C ILE A 128 -9.14 10.21 -9.89
N ILE A 129 -8.05 10.44 -10.63
CA ILE A 129 -6.99 11.35 -10.20
C ILE A 129 -7.52 12.77 -9.99
N ARG A 130 -8.35 13.25 -10.92
CA ARG A 130 -8.97 14.58 -10.87
C ARG A 130 -9.91 14.72 -9.67
N SER A 131 -10.75 13.71 -9.40
CA SER A 131 -11.67 13.72 -8.25
C SER A 131 -10.92 13.75 -6.91
N ILE A 132 -9.82 12.99 -6.79
CA ILE A 132 -8.97 13.01 -5.58
C ILE A 132 -8.29 14.38 -5.42
N ALA A 133 -7.74 14.94 -6.51
CA ALA A 133 -7.16 16.29 -6.48
C ALA A 133 -8.17 17.35 -6.04
N ALA A 134 -9.42 17.26 -6.55
CA ALA A 134 -10.49 18.16 -6.19
C ALA A 134 -10.83 18.08 -4.69
N ARG A 135 -10.91 16.87 -4.14
CA ARG A 135 -11.11 16.65 -2.70
C ARG A 135 -10.01 17.26 -1.85
N LYS A 136 -8.75 17.18 -2.28
CA LYS A 136 -7.59 17.72 -1.55
C LYS A 136 -7.42 19.24 -1.68
N GLY A 137 -8.18 19.89 -2.57
CA GLY A 137 -8.28 21.35 -2.66
C GLY A 137 -7.67 21.97 -3.92
N GLU A 138 -7.90 23.27 -4.08
CA GLU A 138 -7.62 24.03 -5.32
C GLU A 138 -6.14 23.97 -5.76
N LEU A 139 -5.20 24.03 -4.80
CA LEU A 139 -3.76 23.95 -5.12
C LEU A 139 -3.37 22.62 -5.78
N HIS A 140 -4.00 21.50 -5.39
CA HIS A 140 -3.73 20.20 -5.99
C HIS A 140 -4.24 20.13 -7.44
N GLN A 141 -5.35 20.81 -7.74
CA GLN A 141 -5.92 20.88 -9.08
C GLN A 141 -5.08 21.77 -10.00
N GLN A 142 -4.61 22.93 -9.50
CA GLN A 142 -3.92 23.95 -10.28
C GLN A 142 -2.68 23.43 -11.04
N TYR A 143 -2.00 22.41 -10.50
CA TYR A 143 -0.79 21.84 -11.11
C TYR A 143 -1.01 20.47 -11.74
N LEU A 144 -2.20 19.87 -11.58
CA LEU A 144 -2.45 18.48 -11.88
C LEU A 144 -2.10 18.13 -13.33
N TYR A 145 -2.69 18.83 -14.28
CA TYR A 145 -2.51 18.53 -15.69
C TYR A 145 -1.09 18.86 -16.18
N SER A 146 -0.44 19.87 -15.60
CA SER A 146 0.98 20.12 -15.88
C SER A 146 1.88 18.99 -15.38
N ASN A 147 1.56 18.39 -14.23
CA ASN A 147 2.32 17.26 -13.70
C ASN A 147 2.11 16.00 -14.55
N LEU A 148 0.86 15.70 -14.93
CA LEU A 148 0.51 14.62 -15.85
C LEU A 148 1.15 14.81 -17.23
N ALA A 149 1.10 16.03 -17.78
CA ALA A 149 1.73 16.38 -19.05
C ALA A 149 3.24 16.07 -19.04
N ILE A 150 3.95 16.51 -18.00
CA ILE A 150 5.40 16.30 -17.88
C ILE A 150 5.74 14.80 -17.77
N LYS A 151 5.05 14.09 -16.87
CA LYS A 151 5.47 12.75 -16.45
C LYS A 151 4.91 11.64 -17.33
N ILE A 152 3.73 11.85 -17.89
CA ILE A 152 2.99 10.83 -18.64
C ILE A 152 3.00 11.19 -20.13
N PHE A 153 2.26 12.22 -20.52
CA PHE A 153 1.95 12.45 -21.94
C PHE A 153 3.14 12.90 -22.77
N ASN A 154 4.01 13.77 -22.23
CA ASN A 154 5.25 14.11 -22.92
C ASN A 154 6.20 12.92 -22.98
N SER A 155 6.20 12.05 -21.96
CA SER A 155 7.01 10.83 -21.98
C SER A 155 6.58 9.89 -23.11
N LEU A 156 5.28 9.75 -23.36
CA LEU A 156 4.75 8.99 -24.50
C LEU A 156 5.22 9.57 -25.84
N ILE A 157 5.24 10.90 -25.98
CA ILE A 157 5.70 11.57 -27.21
C ILE A 157 7.21 11.42 -27.41
N MET A 158 7.99 11.59 -26.34
CA MET A 158 9.47 11.63 -26.39
C MET A 158 10.08 10.33 -26.91
N GLU A 159 9.45 9.17 -26.69
CA GLU A 159 9.94 7.90 -27.21
C GLU A 159 10.02 7.85 -28.74
N GLY A 160 9.15 8.60 -29.42
CA GLY A 160 9.12 8.69 -30.89
C GLY A 160 9.97 9.83 -31.48
N ILE A 161 10.59 10.68 -30.64
CA ILE A 161 11.39 11.82 -31.09
C ILE A 161 12.83 11.38 -31.34
N VAL A 162 13.28 11.50 -32.60
CA VAL A 162 14.67 11.21 -32.99
C VAL A 162 15.53 12.48 -32.95
N ASN A 163 14.96 13.66 -33.22
CA ASN A 163 15.68 14.92 -33.24
C ASN A 163 15.47 15.72 -31.93
N PRO A 164 16.52 16.01 -31.15
CA PRO A 164 16.42 16.80 -29.91
C PRO A 164 15.76 18.18 -30.07
N GLN A 165 15.79 18.78 -31.25
CA GLN A 165 15.14 20.07 -31.52
C GLN A 165 13.60 20.00 -31.41
N GLU A 166 13.02 18.81 -31.56
CA GLU A 166 11.58 18.55 -31.40
C GLU A 166 11.15 18.50 -29.93
N LEU A 167 12.08 18.62 -28.98
CA LEU A 167 11.78 18.72 -27.55
C LEU A 167 11.35 20.14 -27.13
N ALA A 168 11.78 21.18 -27.86
CA ALA A 168 11.45 22.56 -27.51
C ALA A 168 9.93 22.85 -27.50
N PRO A 169 9.12 22.35 -28.46
CA PRO A 169 7.66 22.47 -28.41
C PRO A 169 7.02 21.82 -27.18
N LEU A 170 7.55 20.68 -26.70
CA LEU A 170 7.02 20.02 -25.50
C LEU A 170 7.19 20.87 -24.23
N GLN A 171 8.26 21.67 -24.16
CA GLN A 171 8.45 22.61 -23.06
C GLN A 171 7.40 23.74 -23.09
N GLN A 172 6.98 24.17 -24.28
CA GLN A 172 5.95 25.20 -24.43
C GLN A 172 4.57 24.70 -23.99
N ILE A 173 4.26 23.43 -24.26
CA ILE A 173 3.02 22.78 -23.79
C ILE A 173 2.96 22.82 -22.27
N ILE A 174 4.02 22.38 -21.59
CA ILE A 174 4.10 22.33 -20.12
C ILE A 174 3.95 23.73 -19.49
N ALA A 175 4.53 24.75 -20.14
CA ALA A 175 4.49 26.12 -19.64
C ALA A 175 3.08 26.74 -19.74
N ASN A 176 2.24 26.27 -20.66
CA ASN A 176 0.90 26.79 -20.89
C ASN A 176 -0.17 26.02 -20.10
N LYS A 177 -0.21 26.27 -18.79
CA LYS A 177 -1.16 25.59 -17.89
C LYS A 177 -2.63 25.76 -18.32
N THR A 178 -3.03 26.95 -18.72
CA THR A 178 -4.41 27.22 -19.15
C THR A 178 -4.81 26.35 -20.34
N ALA A 179 -3.94 26.19 -21.33
CA ALA A 179 -4.23 25.32 -22.48
C ALA A 179 -4.27 23.84 -22.10
N LEU A 180 -3.46 23.40 -21.12
CA LEU A 180 -3.54 22.04 -20.58
C LEU A 180 -4.85 21.82 -19.83
N ASP A 181 -5.24 22.75 -18.97
CA ASP A 181 -6.49 22.67 -18.22
C ASP A 181 -7.69 22.61 -19.17
N GLU A 182 -7.72 23.47 -20.20
CA GLU A 182 -8.74 23.46 -21.25
C GLU A 182 -8.74 22.12 -22.02
N TYR A 183 -7.56 21.62 -22.40
CA TYR A 183 -7.43 20.36 -23.11
C TYR A 183 -8.03 19.20 -22.33
N PHE A 184 -7.56 18.93 -21.12
CA PHE A 184 -8.05 17.80 -20.33
C PHE A 184 -9.51 17.98 -19.93
N THR A 185 -9.95 19.19 -19.58
CA THR A 185 -11.36 19.42 -19.21
C THR A 185 -12.32 19.17 -20.38
N THR A 186 -11.88 19.44 -21.63
CA THR A 186 -12.69 19.21 -22.83
C THR A 186 -12.72 17.75 -23.26
N HIS A 187 -11.63 17.01 -23.03
CA HIS A 187 -11.47 15.63 -23.52
C HIS A 187 -11.77 14.54 -22.49
N LEU A 188 -11.89 14.91 -21.20
CA LEU A 188 -12.33 14.00 -20.15
C LEU A 188 -13.84 14.12 -19.95
N SER A 189 -14.49 13.00 -19.70
CA SER A 189 -15.93 12.95 -19.36
C SER A 189 -16.20 13.66 -18.01
N ASP A 190 -17.48 13.77 -17.60
CA ASP A 190 -17.79 14.30 -16.26
C ASP A 190 -17.16 13.38 -15.20
N PRO A 191 -16.46 13.91 -14.17
CA PRO A 191 -15.81 13.04 -13.20
C PRO A 191 -16.79 12.10 -12.49
N LYS A 192 -18.07 12.46 -12.39
CA LYS A 192 -19.12 11.63 -11.78
C LYS A 192 -19.35 10.32 -12.51
N ASP A 193 -19.04 10.26 -13.81
CA ASP A 193 -19.26 9.07 -14.63
C ASP A 193 -18.24 7.95 -14.30
N PHE A 194 -17.09 8.31 -13.70
CA PHE A 194 -15.96 7.40 -13.55
C PHE A 194 -15.26 7.41 -12.19
N SER A 195 -15.72 8.21 -11.22
CA SER A 195 -15.11 8.31 -9.88
C SER A 195 -16.00 7.83 -8.74
N ALA A 196 -16.96 6.95 -9.03
CA ALA A 196 -17.89 6.39 -8.04
C ALA A 196 -17.17 5.70 -6.87
N GLY A 197 -15.99 5.09 -7.08
CA GLY A 197 -15.20 4.47 -6.02
C GLY A 197 -14.43 5.44 -5.11
N VAL A 198 -14.29 6.71 -5.49
CA VAL A 198 -13.46 7.69 -4.75
C VAL A 198 -14.06 8.05 -3.40
N GLU A 199 -15.34 8.39 -3.35
CA GLU A 199 -15.99 8.78 -2.09
C GLU A 199 -16.07 7.62 -1.09
N PRO A 200 -16.53 6.41 -1.48
CA PRO A 200 -16.51 5.23 -0.61
C PRO A 200 -15.12 4.89 -0.10
N TYR A 201 -14.07 5.07 -0.91
CA TYR A 201 -12.69 4.87 -0.46
C TYR A 201 -12.33 5.80 0.71
N PHE A 202 -12.62 7.09 0.62
CA PHE A 202 -12.27 8.04 1.69
C PHE A 202 -13.11 7.87 2.95
N GLU A 203 -14.38 7.49 2.81
CA GLU A 203 -15.23 7.09 3.94
C GLU A 203 -14.64 5.86 4.64
N ALA A 204 -14.27 4.84 3.87
CA ALA A 204 -13.65 3.62 4.38
C ALA A 204 -12.28 3.89 5.02
N GLN A 205 -11.45 4.76 4.42
CA GLN A 205 -10.13 5.12 4.93
C GLN A 205 -10.23 5.87 6.27
N THR A 206 -11.13 6.84 6.37
CA THR A 206 -11.36 7.60 7.60
C THR A 206 -11.79 6.66 8.74
N LYS A 207 -12.74 5.77 8.45
CA LYS A 207 -13.17 4.74 9.40
C LYS A 207 -12.05 3.76 9.75
N ALA A 208 -11.29 3.30 8.75
CA ALA A 208 -10.19 2.37 8.96
C ALA A 208 -9.06 2.96 9.79
N GLN A 209 -8.81 4.28 9.70
CA GLN A 209 -7.78 4.96 10.47
C GLN A 209 -8.18 5.11 11.95
N ASP A 210 -9.42 5.47 12.25
CA ASP A 210 -9.95 5.48 13.61
C ASP A 210 -9.99 4.06 14.22
N GLU A 211 -10.30 3.05 13.41
CA GLU A 211 -10.27 1.64 13.82
C GLU A 211 -8.84 1.08 13.91
N LYS A 212 -7.84 1.67 13.23
CA LYS A 212 -6.46 1.14 13.13
C LYS A 212 -5.74 1.11 14.47
N GLU A 213 -5.69 2.26 15.15
CA GLU A 213 -5.01 2.35 16.44
C GLU A 213 -5.70 1.46 17.48
N GLU A 214 -7.03 1.44 17.49
CA GLU A 214 -7.83 0.62 18.39
C GLU A 214 -7.58 -0.88 18.15
N LEU A 215 -7.65 -1.34 16.90
CA LEU A 215 -7.48 -2.76 16.54
C LEU A 215 -6.04 -3.26 16.75
N HIS A 216 -5.01 -2.45 16.45
CA HIS A 216 -3.63 -2.84 16.73
C HIS A 216 -3.35 -2.85 18.22
N ASN A 217 -3.84 -1.85 18.98
CA ASN A 217 -3.72 -1.87 20.44
C ASN A 217 -4.42 -3.10 21.02
N ASN A 218 -5.64 -3.39 20.58
CA ASN A 218 -6.38 -4.59 20.99
C ASN A 218 -5.60 -5.86 20.66
N ALA A 219 -5.06 -5.98 19.45
CA ALA A 219 -4.27 -7.14 19.06
C ALA A 219 -3.03 -7.33 19.92
N ILE A 220 -2.26 -6.26 20.18
CA ILE A 220 -1.09 -6.32 21.04
C ILE A 220 -1.47 -6.71 22.47
N GLN A 221 -2.53 -6.11 23.04
CA GLN A 221 -2.98 -6.46 24.38
C GLN A 221 -3.51 -7.90 24.46
N ASN A 222 -4.28 -8.35 23.48
CA ASN A 222 -4.83 -9.71 23.41
C ASN A 222 -3.72 -10.76 23.26
N ILE A 223 -2.75 -10.51 22.37
CA ILE A 223 -1.57 -11.37 22.19
C ILE A 223 -0.76 -11.42 23.49
N LYS A 224 -0.46 -10.25 24.08
CA LYS A 224 0.24 -10.16 25.36
C LYS A 224 -0.49 -10.95 26.46
N GLN A 225 -1.78 -10.74 26.60
CA GLN A 225 -2.59 -11.43 27.61
C GLN A 225 -2.59 -12.94 27.39
N LEU A 226 -2.75 -13.41 26.15
CA LEU A 226 -2.71 -14.84 25.83
C LEU A 226 -1.34 -15.46 26.12
N ILE A 227 -0.25 -14.75 25.81
CA ILE A 227 1.11 -15.19 26.17
C ILE A 227 1.23 -15.40 27.68
N ARG A 228 0.66 -14.48 28.48
CA ARG A 228 0.74 -14.49 29.94
C ARG A 228 -0.17 -15.54 30.59
N SER A 229 -1.34 -15.80 30.01
CA SER A 229 -2.37 -16.64 30.62
C SER A 229 -2.35 -18.10 30.15
N LYS A 230 -1.89 -18.37 28.92
CA LYS A 230 -1.92 -19.71 28.34
C LYS A 230 -0.84 -20.61 28.96
N PRO A 231 -1.19 -21.82 29.42
CA PRO A 231 -0.19 -22.82 29.79
C PRO A 231 0.46 -23.35 28.51
N TRP A 232 1.71 -22.94 28.28
CA TRP A 232 2.45 -23.36 27.09
C TRP A 232 3.01 -24.76 27.27
N SER A 233 2.61 -25.68 26.39
CA SER A 233 3.20 -27.01 26.33
C SER A 233 4.53 -26.95 25.58
N ILE A 234 5.59 -27.40 26.23
CA ILE A 234 6.96 -27.31 25.71
C ILE A 234 7.56 -28.71 25.68
N PRO A 235 8.03 -29.18 24.52
CA PRO A 235 8.69 -30.49 24.43
C PRO A 235 9.98 -30.50 25.26
N GLY A 236 10.23 -31.61 25.94
CA GLY A 236 11.47 -31.87 26.67
C GLY A 236 11.89 -33.33 26.54
N PHE A 237 13.18 -33.56 26.31
CA PHE A 237 13.77 -34.91 26.33
C PHE A 237 14.74 -34.97 27.50
N LEU A 238 14.43 -35.83 28.49
CA LEU A 238 15.14 -36.29 29.69
C LEU A 238 16.05 -35.32 30.49
N PHE A 239 16.80 -34.40 29.89
CA PHE A 239 17.64 -33.39 30.57
C PHE A 239 17.69 -32.02 29.89
N ILE A 240 17.15 -31.85 28.68
CA ILE A 240 17.05 -30.54 27.99
C ILE A 240 15.58 -30.17 27.90
N ARG A 241 15.13 -29.25 28.77
CA ARG A 241 13.82 -28.61 28.60
C ARG A 241 13.94 -27.58 27.48
N GLY A 242 13.16 -27.73 26.40
CA GLY A 242 13.05 -26.68 25.39
C GLY A 242 12.44 -25.40 25.98
N GLY A 243 12.36 -24.32 25.20
CA GLY A 243 11.68 -23.08 25.59
C GLY A 243 12.52 -22.15 26.48
N VAL A 244 11.96 -20.96 26.75
CA VAL A 244 12.61 -19.85 27.45
C VAL A 244 11.78 -19.46 28.65
N ASP A 245 12.45 -19.24 29.78
CA ASP A 245 11.82 -18.70 30.98
C ASP A 245 11.68 -17.17 30.84
N MET A 246 10.47 -16.66 31.06
CA MET A 246 10.14 -15.25 31.10
C MET A 246 9.59 -14.88 32.48
N ASN A 247 9.91 -13.67 32.95
CA ASN A 247 9.30 -13.13 34.17
C ASN A 247 8.08 -12.31 33.80
N VAL A 248 6.90 -12.80 34.19
CA VAL A 248 5.62 -12.13 33.98
C VAL A 248 4.99 -11.91 35.35
N ASP A 249 4.77 -10.65 35.72
CA ASP A 249 4.06 -10.25 36.94
C ASP A 249 4.57 -10.98 38.22
N GLY A 250 5.90 -11.14 38.33
CA GLY A 250 6.58 -11.78 39.46
C GLY A 250 6.61 -13.31 39.42
N ARG A 251 6.15 -13.94 38.34
CA ARG A 251 6.19 -15.40 38.12
C ARG A 251 7.09 -15.75 36.94
N THR A 252 7.83 -16.84 37.06
CA THR A 252 8.59 -17.40 35.93
C THR A 252 7.69 -18.30 35.10
N LEU A 253 7.34 -17.86 33.88
CA LEU A 253 6.57 -18.60 32.90
C LEU A 253 7.52 -19.11 31.81
N ARG A 254 7.53 -20.43 31.56
CA ARG A 254 8.28 -21.01 30.45
C ARG A 254 7.42 -21.01 29.20
N VAL A 255 7.92 -20.45 28.10
CA VAL A 255 7.21 -20.34 26.82
C VAL A 255 8.09 -20.80 25.63
N PRO A 256 7.51 -21.12 24.46
CA PRO A 256 8.30 -21.39 23.26
C PRO A 256 9.16 -20.17 22.85
N HIS A 257 10.32 -20.41 22.22
CA HIS A 257 11.27 -19.33 21.87
C HIS A 257 10.65 -18.18 21.08
N ARG A 258 9.86 -18.49 20.04
CA ARG A 258 9.22 -17.47 19.20
C ARG A 258 8.12 -16.71 19.96
N VAL A 259 7.44 -17.38 20.90
CA VAL A 259 6.49 -16.71 21.80
C VAL A 259 7.23 -15.74 22.73
N ALA A 260 8.40 -16.13 23.26
CA ALA A 260 9.23 -15.22 24.05
C ALA A 260 9.76 -14.04 23.23
N GLU A 261 10.12 -14.25 21.97
CA GLU A 261 10.54 -13.17 21.06
C GLU A 261 9.41 -12.16 20.83
N MET A 262 8.17 -12.62 20.58
CA MET A 262 7.00 -11.75 20.47
C MET A 262 6.80 -10.94 21.76
N ALA A 263 6.87 -11.59 22.92
CA ALA A 263 6.69 -10.90 24.20
C ALA A 263 7.76 -9.82 24.46
N ARG A 264 9.03 -10.11 24.13
CA ARG A 264 10.11 -9.14 24.23
C ARG A 264 9.92 -7.96 23.29
N ALA A 265 9.40 -8.19 22.08
CA ALA A 265 9.07 -7.10 21.15
C ALA A 265 8.02 -6.16 21.77
N ILE A 266 6.97 -6.74 22.36
CA ILE A 266 5.93 -5.99 23.09
C ILE A 266 6.52 -5.21 24.25
N GLU A 267 7.34 -5.83 25.10
CA GLU A 267 8.01 -5.16 26.23
C GLU A 267 8.92 -4.01 25.78
N THR A 268 9.65 -4.21 24.68
CA THR A 268 10.55 -3.19 24.09
C THR A 268 9.75 -1.98 23.61
N TYR A 269 8.63 -2.22 22.92
CA TYR A 269 7.70 -1.16 22.52
C TYR A 269 7.12 -0.44 23.74
N GLU A 270 6.68 -1.19 24.77
CA GLU A 270 6.08 -0.62 25.97
C GLU A 270 7.01 0.29 26.76
N ALA A 271 8.32 0.02 26.73
CA ALA A 271 9.36 0.84 27.36
C ALA A 271 9.70 2.14 26.61
N LYS A 272 9.21 2.32 25.37
CA LYS A 272 9.47 3.54 24.56
C LYS A 272 8.72 4.75 25.15
N GLN A 273 9.41 5.87 25.35
CA GLN A 273 8.80 7.09 25.94
C GLN A 273 7.87 7.85 24.99
N ASN A 274 8.20 7.89 23.69
CA ASN A 274 7.41 8.57 22.66
C ASN A 274 6.90 7.54 21.66
N LYS A 275 5.84 6.82 22.02
CA LYS A 275 5.18 5.85 21.13
C LYS A 275 4.38 6.63 20.08
N THR A 276 4.53 6.23 18.83
CA THR A 276 3.73 6.72 17.71
C THR A 276 2.81 5.61 17.21
N GLU A 277 1.80 5.96 16.42
CA GLU A 277 0.97 4.98 15.71
C GLU A 277 1.80 4.06 14.80
N ASN A 278 2.82 4.62 14.13
CA ASN A 278 3.74 3.84 13.30
C ASN A 278 4.53 2.82 14.11
N ASP A 279 4.92 3.16 15.34
CA ASP A 279 5.59 2.20 16.23
C ASP A 279 4.68 1.03 16.62
N LEU A 280 3.38 1.28 16.80
CA LEU A 280 2.40 0.25 17.15
C LEU A 280 2.17 -0.70 15.96
N TYR A 281 2.06 -0.12 14.76
CA TYR A 281 1.98 -0.87 13.52
C TYR A 281 3.22 -1.74 13.31
N ASP A 282 4.41 -1.15 13.43
CA ASP A 282 5.69 -1.85 13.26
C ASP A 282 5.85 -3.00 14.27
N LEU A 283 5.40 -2.80 15.52
CA LEU A 283 5.35 -3.86 16.52
C LEU A 283 4.43 -5.00 16.07
N TYR A 284 3.20 -4.69 15.63
CA TYR A 284 2.25 -5.71 15.24
C TYR A 284 2.75 -6.53 14.05
N GLU A 285 3.34 -5.87 13.07
CA GLU A 285 3.92 -6.54 11.90
C GLU A 285 5.20 -7.31 12.25
N GLN A 286 6.02 -6.83 13.20
CA GLN A 286 7.13 -7.61 13.74
C GLN A 286 6.65 -8.91 14.40
N ILE A 287 5.51 -8.87 15.12
CA ILE A 287 4.92 -10.07 15.71
C ILE A 287 4.44 -11.04 14.63
N LYS A 288 3.84 -10.54 13.55
CA LYS A 288 3.47 -11.37 12.39
C LYS A 288 4.70 -11.99 11.71
N ASP A 289 5.78 -11.24 11.53
CA ASP A 289 7.04 -11.77 11.01
C ASP A 289 7.56 -12.93 11.86
N ILE A 290 7.54 -12.79 13.20
CA ILE A 290 7.95 -13.86 14.13
C ILE A 290 7.02 -15.08 14.02
N ALA A 291 5.71 -14.88 13.81
CA ALA A 291 4.74 -15.95 13.62
C ALA A 291 5.00 -16.70 12.31
N GLN A 292 5.22 -15.98 11.22
CA GLN A 292 5.55 -16.55 9.91
C GLN A 292 6.86 -17.34 9.97
N GLU A 293 7.92 -16.76 10.55
CA GLU A 293 9.21 -17.46 10.71
C GLU A 293 9.04 -18.74 11.54
N ALA A 294 8.20 -18.69 12.58
CA ALA A 294 7.90 -19.86 13.39
C ALA A 294 7.22 -20.96 12.57
N LEU A 295 6.30 -20.61 11.67
CA LEU A 295 5.58 -21.52 10.78
C LEU A 295 6.48 -22.14 9.71
N ASP A 296 7.27 -21.31 9.02
CA ASP A 296 8.18 -21.70 7.95
C ASP A 296 9.33 -22.59 8.47
N ASN A 297 9.84 -22.27 9.67
CA ASN A 297 10.95 -22.97 10.31
C ASN A 297 10.52 -23.57 11.65
N PRO A 298 9.68 -24.62 11.63
CA PRO A 298 9.14 -25.20 12.85
C PRO A 298 10.24 -25.85 13.69
N ARG A 299 10.35 -25.45 14.96
CA ARG A 299 11.21 -26.16 15.91
C ARG A 299 10.64 -27.54 16.22
N GLN A 300 11.54 -28.51 16.46
CA GLN A 300 11.16 -29.87 16.83
C GLN A 300 10.22 -29.90 18.04
N GLY A 301 9.15 -30.69 17.95
CA GLY A 301 8.17 -30.89 19.02
C GLY A 301 7.17 -29.74 19.21
N ARG A 302 7.08 -28.79 18.26
CA ARG A 302 6.04 -27.74 18.27
C ARG A 302 4.66 -28.39 18.35
N GLN A 303 3.86 -27.91 19.30
CA GLN A 303 2.52 -28.42 19.55
C GLN A 303 1.49 -27.79 18.59
N PRO A 304 0.42 -28.51 18.21
CA PRO A 304 -0.64 -27.97 17.35
C PRO A 304 -1.24 -26.65 17.89
N SER A 305 -1.40 -26.53 19.22
CA SER A 305 -1.93 -25.33 19.86
C SER A 305 -0.99 -24.11 19.78
N THR A 306 0.31 -24.32 19.54
CA THR A 306 1.29 -23.26 19.27
C THR A 306 1.30 -22.89 17.79
N THR A 307 1.13 -23.87 16.89
CA THR A 307 0.91 -23.62 15.45
C THR A 307 -0.34 -22.77 15.23
N LYS A 308 -1.46 -23.15 15.85
CA LYS A 308 -2.72 -22.40 15.78
C LYS A 308 -2.53 -20.96 16.25
N PHE A 309 -1.83 -20.74 17.37
CA PHE A 309 -1.52 -19.39 17.83
C PHE A 309 -0.79 -18.54 16.78
N TYR A 310 0.18 -19.11 16.05
CA TYR A 310 0.87 -18.37 14.98
C TYR A 310 -0.06 -18.09 13.79
N ASN A 311 -0.90 -19.05 13.39
CA ASN A 311 -1.90 -18.83 12.36
C ASN A 311 -2.89 -17.74 12.78
N ASP A 312 -3.43 -17.79 14.00
CA ASP A 312 -4.35 -16.79 14.55
C ASP A 312 -3.73 -15.37 14.55
N VAL A 313 -2.41 -15.26 14.80
CA VAL A 313 -1.68 -14.00 14.70
C VAL A 313 -1.64 -13.49 13.25
N LEU A 314 -1.34 -14.37 12.29
CA LEU A 314 -1.26 -14.01 10.87
C LEU A 314 -2.63 -13.67 10.26
N GLU A 315 -3.67 -14.39 10.69
CA GLU A 315 -5.07 -14.22 10.30
C GLU A 315 -5.75 -13.05 11.02
N ASN A 316 -5.00 -12.31 11.84
CA ASN A 316 -5.45 -11.14 12.59
C ASN A 316 -6.62 -11.41 13.58
N VAL A 317 -6.79 -12.66 14.05
CA VAL A 317 -7.87 -13.07 14.97
C VAL A 317 -7.91 -12.20 16.23
N TYR A 318 -6.74 -11.77 16.70
CA TYR A 318 -6.61 -10.99 17.93
C TYR A 318 -7.00 -9.51 17.81
N ARG A 319 -7.33 -9.01 16.61
CA ARG A 319 -7.76 -7.62 16.41
C ARG A 319 -9.15 -7.31 16.97
N ALA A 320 -9.97 -8.32 17.28
CA ALA A 320 -11.35 -8.11 17.73
C ALA A 320 -11.47 -7.21 18.99
N ARG A 321 -12.51 -6.36 19.03
CA ARG A 321 -12.81 -5.41 20.13
C ARG A 321 -13.11 -6.09 21.47
N ASP A 322 -13.47 -7.37 21.48
CA ASP A 322 -13.79 -8.08 22.71
C ASP A 322 -12.55 -8.66 23.40
N VAL A 323 -12.13 -7.98 24.46
CA VAL A 323 -11.19 -8.46 25.51
C VAL A 323 -11.67 -9.80 26.14
N ASN A 324 -12.94 -10.18 25.92
CA ASN A 324 -13.57 -11.39 26.44
C ASN A 324 -13.28 -12.68 25.63
N LEU A 325 -12.61 -12.61 24.48
CA LEU A 325 -12.12 -13.82 23.79
C LEU A 325 -11.24 -14.67 24.71
N VAL A 326 -10.60 -14.08 25.72
CA VAL A 326 -9.64 -14.75 26.60
C VAL A 326 -10.29 -15.81 27.54
N ASN A 327 -11.60 -15.77 27.76
CA ASN A 327 -12.31 -16.71 28.66
C ASN A 327 -13.30 -17.68 27.97
N THR A 328 -13.49 -17.58 26.66
CA THR A 328 -14.31 -18.55 25.92
C THR A 328 -13.47 -19.75 25.50
N ASN A 329 -14.04 -20.95 25.63
CA ASN A 329 -13.38 -22.17 25.16
C ASN A 329 -13.20 -22.11 23.63
N GLU A 330 -12.37 -22.99 23.07
CA GLU A 330 -12.03 -22.94 21.64
C GLU A 330 -13.22 -23.13 20.69
N ASP A 331 -14.28 -23.83 21.11
CA ASP A 331 -15.49 -24.07 20.31
C ASP A 331 -16.41 -22.83 20.30
N ASP A 332 -16.50 -22.11 21.42
CA ASP A 332 -17.26 -20.86 21.50
C ASP A 332 -16.58 -19.71 20.73
N ARG A 333 -15.24 -19.76 20.60
CA ARG A 333 -14.48 -18.82 19.77
C ARG A 333 -14.74 -19.02 18.28
N ALA A 334 -14.83 -20.27 17.80
CA ALA A 334 -15.12 -20.56 16.39
C ALA A 334 -16.51 -20.03 15.97
N ARG A 335 -17.50 -20.21 16.85
CA ARG A 335 -18.86 -19.67 16.67
C ARG A 335 -18.92 -18.14 16.67
N LEU A 336 -18.19 -17.48 17.57
CA LEU A 336 -18.15 -16.02 17.65
C LEU A 336 -17.48 -15.35 16.44
N LEU A 337 -16.60 -16.08 15.76
CA LEU A 337 -15.88 -15.62 14.56
C LEU A 337 -16.56 -16.02 13.25
N GLY A 338 -17.69 -16.74 13.30
CA GLY A 338 -18.44 -17.16 12.11
C GLY A 338 -17.70 -18.16 11.23
N LEU A 339 -16.85 -19.02 11.82
CA LEU A 339 -16.01 -19.99 11.11
C LEU A 339 -16.58 -21.43 11.13
N ASP A 340 -17.89 -21.57 11.30
CA ASP A 340 -18.60 -22.86 11.27
C ASP A 340 -19.06 -23.24 9.85
#